data_AF-A0A354UMC0-F1
#
_entry.id   AF-A0A354UMC0-F1
#
_cell.length_a   1.000
_cell.length_b   1.000
_cell.length_c   1.000
_cell.angle_alpha   90.00
_cell.angle_beta   90.00
_cell.angle_gamma   90.00
#
_symmetry.space_group_name_H-M   'P 1'
#
loop_
_entity.id
_entity.type
_entity.pdbx_description
1 polymer ?
#
loop_
_entity_poly.entity_id
_entity_poly.type
_entity_poly.pdbx_seq_one_letter_code
_entity_poly.pdbx_strand_id
1 'polypeptide(L)'
;MKWLDEVRVTSDKYENRGIKKGDIGTIILSEIRELAFEVAFTYPGGYDDELIEIYVGDLELVRDIGLTDEDILEDLPGHNPNWWCKVENGYILNLKGERKNKIPYDYKS
;
A
#
# COMPACT_ATOMS: atom_id res chain seq x y z
N MET A 1 -5.90 2.05 -3.89
CA MET A 1 -4.48 1.78 -3.62
C MET A 1 -4.30 0.28 -3.61
N LYS A 2 -3.45 -0.22 -4.48
CA LYS A 2 -3.09 -1.64 -4.66
C LYS A 2 -1.65 -1.71 -5.14
N TRP A 3 -1.14 -2.92 -5.28
CA TRP A 3 0.18 -3.19 -5.82
C TRP A 3 0.51 -2.35 -7.06
N LEU A 4 1.74 -1.82 -7.12
CA LEU A 4 2.27 -0.94 -8.17
C LEU A 4 1.58 0.43 -8.36
N ASP A 5 0.57 0.77 -7.56
CA ASP A 5 0.06 2.14 -7.51
C ASP A 5 1.13 3.09 -6.92
N GLU A 6 1.15 4.33 -7.40
CA GLU A 6 1.93 5.41 -6.77
C GLU A 6 1.12 6.01 -5.62
N VAL A 7 1.77 6.20 -4.47
CA VAL A 7 1.16 6.71 -3.24
C VAL A 7 1.99 7.84 -2.65
N ARG A 8 1.34 8.74 -1.92
CA ARG A 8 1.98 9.84 -1.21
C ARG A 8 1.84 9.64 0.29
N VAL A 9 2.93 9.87 1.01
CA VAL A 9 2.94 9.85 2.48
C VAL A 9 2.26 11.11 3.02
N THR A 10 1.28 10.95 3.91
CA THR A 10 0.48 12.07 4.45
C THR A 10 0.87 12.48 5.87
N SER A 11 1.78 11.74 6.50
CA SER A 11 2.28 11.97 7.87
C SER A 11 3.81 12.14 7.92
N ASP A 12 4.32 12.69 9.03
CA ASP A 12 5.73 12.92 9.34
C ASP A 12 6.36 11.80 10.20
N LYS A 13 5.61 10.73 10.48
CA LYS A 13 6.04 9.65 11.40
C LYS A 13 7.29 8.89 10.96
N TYR A 14 7.65 9.00 9.68
CA TYR A 14 8.71 8.23 9.04
C TYR A 14 9.98 9.06 8.78
N GLU A 15 10.05 10.31 9.27
CA GLU A 15 11.18 11.22 9.02
C GLU A 15 12.52 10.68 9.55
N ASN A 16 12.49 9.91 10.64
CA ASN A 16 13.68 9.24 11.19
C ASN A 16 14.26 8.17 10.24
N ARG A 17 13.48 7.71 9.26
CA ARG A 17 13.88 6.81 8.17
C ARG A 17 14.15 7.57 6.86
N GLY A 18 14.19 8.91 6.89
CA GLY A 18 14.44 9.74 5.72
C GLY A 18 13.19 10.02 4.84
N ILE A 19 12.01 9.51 5.23
CA ILE A 19 10.76 9.70 4.50
C ILE A 19 9.96 10.85 5.08
N LYS A 20 9.66 11.83 4.24
CA LYS A 20 8.95 13.04 4.62
C LYS A 20 7.50 12.99 4.18
N LYS A 21 6.65 13.72 4.90
CA LYS A 21 5.31 14.03 4.42
C LYS A 21 5.39 14.66 3.03
N GLY A 22 4.65 14.10 2.09
CA GLY A 22 4.61 14.54 0.70
C GLY A 22 5.47 13.70 -0.25
N ASP A 23 6.35 12.85 0.26
CA ASP A 23 7.13 11.94 -0.57
C ASP A 23 6.21 10.96 -1.30
N ILE A 24 6.54 10.71 -2.58
CA ILE A 24 5.80 9.81 -3.47
C ILE A 24 6.65 8.56 -3.65
N GLY A 25 6.02 7.41 -3.46
CA GLY A 25 6.63 6.10 -3.66
C GLY A 25 5.67 5.14 -4.36
N THR A 26 6.13 3.93 -4.61
CA THR A 26 5.38 2.88 -5.29
C THR A 26 5.16 1.70 -4.34
N ILE A 27 3.94 1.16 -4.28
CA ILE A 27 3.65 -0.06 -3.53
C ILE A 27 4.30 -1.25 -4.25
N ILE A 28 5.12 -2.02 -3.54
CA ILE A 28 5.96 -3.07 -4.17
C ILE A 28 5.60 -4.50 -3.79
N LEU A 29 4.80 -4.71 -2.73
CA LEU A 29 4.21 -6.02 -2.41
C LEU A 29 2.71 -6.02 -2.69
N SER A 30 2.19 -7.14 -3.17
CA SER A 30 0.77 -7.28 -3.49
C SER A 30 -0.13 -7.47 -2.27
N GLU A 31 0.41 -7.99 -1.17
CA GLU A 31 -0.29 -8.14 0.08
C GLU A 31 -0.05 -6.99 1.07
N ILE A 32 -1.06 -6.72 1.89
CA ILE A 32 -1.02 -5.81 3.04
C ILE A 32 -0.71 -6.63 4.29
N ARG A 33 0.36 -6.28 4.98
CA ARG A 33 0.80 -6.90 6.25
C ARG A 33 0.69 -5.87 7.37
N GLU A 34 0.17 -6.29 8.53
CA GLU A 34 0.06 -5.42 9.71
C GLU A 34 -0.59 -4.03 9.47
N LEU A 35 -1.55 -3.92 8.54
CA LEU A 35 -2.19 -2.67 8.12
C LEU A 35 -1.25 -1.68 7.40
N ALA A 36 -0.15 -2.17 6.83
CA ALA A 36 0.85 -1.41 6.08
C ALA A 36 1.06 -1.99 4.68
N PHE A 37 1.46 -1.10 3.78
CA PHE A 37 2.06 -1.45 2.49
C PHE A 37 3.58 -1.32 2.60
N GLU A 38 4.30 -2.18 1.89
CA GLU A 38 5.70 -1.94 1.58
C GLU A 38 5.78 -0.96 0.40
N VAL A 39 6.46 0.16 0.62
CA VAL A 39 6.59 1.24 -0.36
C VAL A 39 8.07 1.49 -0.65
N ALA A 40 8.42 1.49 -1.94
CA ALA A 40 9.74 1.89 -2.40
C ALA A 40 9.74 3.38 -2.77
N PHE A 41 10.78 4.09 -2.34
CA PHE A 41 11.00 5.50 -2.62
C PHE A 41 12.32 5.67 -3.38
N THR A 42 12.27 6.29 -4.55
CA THR A 42 13.47 6.57 -5.35
C THR A 42 13.98 7.97 -5.02
N TYR A 43 15.19 8.07 -4.50
CA TYR A 43 15.83 9.35 -4.19
C TYR A 43 16.62 9.93 -5.38
N PRO A 44 16.89 11.25 -5.39
CA PRO A 44 17.77 11.87 -6.37
C PRO A 44 19.15 11.19 -6.36
N GLY A 45 19.46 10.44 -7.42
CA GLY A 45 20.66 9.61 -7.50
C GLY A 45 20.41 8.17 -7.96
N GLY A 46 19.14 7.73 -8.00
CA GLY A 46 18.76 6.43 -8.55
C GLY A 46 19.02 5.24 -7.62
N TYR A 47 19.26 5.50 -6.34
CA TYR A 47 19.24 4.47 -5.31
C TYR A 47 17.80 4.35 -4.81
N ASP A 48 17.23 3.16 -4.98
CA ASP A 48 16.01 2.79 -4.28
C ASP A 48 16.44 2.46 -2.84
N ASP A 49 15.99 3.27 -1.89
CA ASP A 49 16.22 2.97 -0.48
C ASP A 49 15.35 1.78 -0.07
N GLU A 50 15.74 1.21 1.07
CA GLU A 50 15.12 0.11 1.80
C GLU A 50 13.60 0.04 1.63
N LEU A 51 13.05 -1.18 1.59
CA LEU A 51 11.60 -1.37 1.63
C LEU A 51 11.06 -0.80 2.95
N ILE A 52 10.11 0.13 2.87
CA ILE A 52 9.55 0.80 4.03
C ILE A 52 8.07 0.44 4.17
N GLU A 53 7.74 -0.23 5.27
CA GLU A 53 6.37 -0.36 5.72
C GLU A 53 5.79 1.01 6.10
N ILE A 54 4.77 1.44 5.35
CA ILE A 54 3.96 2.62 5.65
C ILE A 54 2.54 2.17 5.93
N TYR A 55 1.99 2.61 7.07
CA TYR A 55 0.60 2.30 7.42
C TYR A 55 -0.37 2.84 6.36
N VAL A 56 -1.38 2.04 6.02
CA VAL A 56 -2.40 2.38 5.01
C VAL A 56 -3.06 3.74 5.29
N GLY A 57 -3.28 4.08 6.57
CA GLY A 57 -3.88 5.36 6.98
C GLY A 57 -2.97 6.58 6.81
N ASP A 58 -1.68 6.38 6.57
CA ASP A 58 -0.70 7.44 6.33
C ASP A 58 -0.35 7.58 4.84
N LEU A 59 -1.15 6.97 3.95
CA LEU A 59 -0.99 7.02 2.49
C LEU A 59 -2.22 7.59 1.81
N GLU A 60 -1.99 8.25 0.68
CA GLU A 60 -3.04 8.60 -0.29
C GLU A 60 -2.63 8.17 -1.71
N LEU A 61 -3.61 7.80 -2.53
CA LEU A 61 -3.37 7.42 -3.92
C LEU A 61 -2.94 8.64 -4.74
N VAL A 62 -1.82 8.53 -5.46
CA VAL A 62 -1.37 9.53 -6.44
C VAL A 62 -1.79 9.10 -7.83
N ARG A 63 -1.51 7.85 -8.19
CA ARG A 63 -1.80 7.29 -9.51
C ARG A 63 -2.19 5.83 -9.40
N ASP A 64 -3.34 5.53 -9.97
CA ASP A 64 -3.78 4.15 -10.23
C ASP A 64 -3.09 3.65 -11.50
N ILE A 65 -2.38 2.52 -11.41
CA ILE A 65 -1.70 1.94 -12.58
C ILE A 65 -2.64 1.06 -13.43
N GLY A 66 -3.82 0.72 -12.90
CA GLY A 66 -4.86 -0.02 -13.62
C GLY A 66 -4.71 -1.54 -13.57
N LEU A 67 -4.02 -2.11 -12.58
CA LEU A 67 -3.96 -3.56 -12.40
C LEU A 67 -5.36 -4.17 -12.16
N THR A 68 -5.57 -5.34 -12.76
CA THR A 68 -6.76 -6.17 -12.53
C THR A 68 -6.63 -7.01 -11.26
N ASP A 69 -7.74 -7.58 -10.79
CA ASP A 69 -7.71 -8.49 -9.64
C ASP A 69 -6.94 -9.78 -9.99
N GLU A 70 -6.99 -10.21 -11.26
CA GLU A 70 -6.18 -11.31 -11.78
C GLU A 70 -4.68 -11.01 -11.72
N ASP A 71 -4.25 -9.81 -12.12
CA ASP A 71 -2.84 -9.40 -12.03
C ASP A 71 -2.33 -9.43 -10.58
N ILE A 72 -3.17 -8.97 -9.64
CA ILE A 72 -2.84 -9.01 -8.20
C ILE A 72 -2.75 -10.46 -7.70
N LEU A 73 -3.68 -11.33 -8.12
CA LEU A 73 -3.73 -12.73 -7.69
C LEU A 73 -2.49 -13.52 -8.11
N GLU A 74 -1.94 -13.22 -9.29
CA GLU A 74 -0.72 -13.87 -9.79
C GLU A 74 0.51 -13.58 -8.90
N ASP A 75 0.56 -12.41 -8.25
CA ASP A 75 1.67 -12.03 -7.37
C ASP A 75 1.44 -12.42 -5.90
N LEU A 76 0.19 -12.51 -5.46
CA LEU A 76 -0.14 -12.80 -4.06
C LEU A 76 0.50 -14.11 -3.56
N PRO A 77 0.96 -14.18 -2.29
CA PRO A 77 1.62 -15.37 -1.77
C PRO A 77 0.73 -16.62 -1.89
N GLY A 78 1.18 -17.56 -2.73
CA GLY A 78 0.48 -18.82 -3.00
C GLY A 78 -0.78 -18.68 -3.85
N HIS A 79 -0.92 -17.60 -4.63
CA HIS A 79 -2.11 -17.28 -5.41
C HIS A 79 -3.39 -17.33 -4.56
N ASN A 80 -3.29 -16.84 -3.33
CA ASN A 80 -4.35 -16.98 -2.34
C ASN A 80 -5.21 -15.70 -2.29
N PRO A 81 -6.47 -15.72 -2.78
CA PRO A 81 -7.33 -14.54 -2.83
C PRO A 81 -7.81 -14.06 -1.45
N ASN A 82 -7.48 -14.78 -0.38
CA ASN A 82 -7.84 -14.38 0.99
C ASN A 82 -6.88 -13.33 1.58
N TRP A 83 -5.75 -13.05 0.93
CA TRP A 83 -4.84 -11.99 1.37
C TRP A 83 -5.49 -10.62 1.23
N TRP A 84 -5.34 -9.80 2.28
CA TRP A 84 -5.60 -8.37 2.19
C TRP A 84 -4.62 -7.76 1.21
N CYS A 85 -5.07 -6.99 0.23
CA CYS A 85 -4.23 -6.60 -0.91
C CYS A 85 -4.57 -5.23 -1.51
N LYS A 86 -5.77 -4.70 -1.25
CA LYS A 86 -6.18 -3.42 -1.83
C LYS A 86 -6.98 -2.57 -0.86
N VAL A 87 -6.99 -1.28 -1.12
CA VAL A 87 -7.75 -0.27 -0.37
C VAL A 87 -8.68 0.46 -1.33
N GLU A 88 -9.97 0.34 -1.08
CA GLU A 88 -11.03 0.96 -1.86
C GLU A 88 -12.05 1.62 -0.93
N ASN A 89 -12.37 2.90 -1.18
CA ASN A 89 -13.37 3.65 -0.42
C ASN A 89 -13.17 3.58 1.11
N GLY A 90 -11.92 3.60 1.57
CA GLY A 90 -11.57 3.53 3.00
C GLY A 90 -11.56 2.13 3.62
N TYR A 91 -11.75 1.07 2.84
CA TYR A 91 -11.68 -0.32 3.33
C TYR A 91 -10.46 -1.04 2.79
N ILE A 92 -9.77 -1.77 3.66
CA ILE A 92 -8.82 -2.81 3.26
C ILE A 92 -9.63 -4.04 2.86
N LEU A 93 -9.41 -4.51 1.64
CA LEU A 93 -10.12 -5.62 1.01
C LEU A 93 -9.15 -6.74 0.61
N ASN A 94 -9.68 -7.95 0.57
CA ASN A 94 -9.09 -9.05 -0.20
C ASN A 94 -9.78 -9.18 -1.56
N LEU A 95 -9.31 -10.11 -2.41
CA LEU A 95 -9.87 -10.29 -3.76
C LEU A 95 -11.27 -10.93 -3.77
N LYS A 96 -11.78 -11.36 -2.61
CA LYS A 96 -13.18 -11.81 -2.45
C LYS A 96 -14.13 -10.66 -2.08
N GLY A 97 -13.61 -9.45 -1.87
CA GLY A 97 -14.39 -8.30 -1.43
C GLY A 97 -14.72 -8.30 0.07
N GLU A 98 -14.11 -9.19 0.85
CA GLU A 98 -14.22 -9.16 2.30
C GLU A 98 -13.50 -7.92 2.85
N ARG A 99 -14.01 -7.35 3.93
CA ARG A 99 -13.45 -6.13 4.55
C ARG A 99 -12.68 -6.50 5.80
N LYS A 100 -11.44 -6.00 5.91
CA LYS A 100 -10.64 -6.16 7.13
C LYS A 100 -11.11 -5.24 8.24
N ASN A 101 -11.26 -3.94 7.96
CA ASN A 101 -11.76 -2.95 8.89
C ASN A 101 -13.28 -2.78 8.78
N LYS A 102 -13.94 -2.48 9.89
CA LYS A 102 -15.41 -2.36 9.97
C LYS A 102 -15.91 -0.98 9.52
N ILE A 103 -15.18 0.07 9.86
CA ILE A 103 -15.52 1.47 9.60
C ILE A 103 -14.55 2.00 8.53
N PRO A 104 -15.04 2.67 7.47
CA PRO A 104 -14.16 3.17 6.42
C PRO A 104 -13.20 4.22 7.00
N TYR A 105 -11.93 4.18 6.57
CA TYR A 105 -10.83 5.03 7.03
C TYR A 105 -10.39 4.84 8.49
N ASP A 106 -11.13 4.05 9.29
CA ASP A 106 -10.66 3.56 10.59
C ASP A 106 -10.11 2.13 10.43
N TYR A 107 -8.87 2.06 9.97
CA TYR A 107 -8.19 0.80 9.64
C TYR A 107 -7.91 -0.11 10.85
N LYS A 108 -8.16 0.37 12.08
CA LYS A 108 -7.98 -0.40 13.33
C LYS A 108 -9.31 -0.89 13.94
N SER A 109 -10.45 -0.64 13.28
CA SER A 109 -11.81 -1.00 13.75
C SER A 109 -12.20 -2.47 13.62
#